data_AF-V7D9B7-F1
#
_entry.id   AF-V7D9B7-F1
#
_cell.length_a   1.000
_cell.length_b   1.000
_cell.length_c   1.000
_cell.angle_alpha   90.00
_cell.angle_beta   90.00
_cell.angle_gamma   90.00
#
_symmetry.space_group_name_H-M   'P 1'
#
loop_
_entity.id
_entity.type
_entity.pdbx_description
1 polymer ?
#
loop_
_entity_poly.entity_id
_entity_poly.type
_entity_poly.pdbx_seq_one_letter_code
_entity_poly.pdbx_strand_id
1 'polypeptide(L)'
;MIELARGSLSKMEVSLQAPVVQYSFRLDDTQVPVNPLIGQRLRLEYLGAIHCSHCGKRTKTSFSQGYCYPCMTKLAQCDVCIMAPEKCHYDAGTCREPSWGEQFCMTDHVVYLANSSGIKVGITRATQLPTRWLDQG
;
A
#
# COMPACT_ATOMS: atom_id res chain seq x y z
N MET A 1 26.53 4.14 -15.12
CA MET A 1 25.41 4.20 -14.16
C MET A 1 25.70 3.18 -13.07
N ILE A 2 25.53 3.54 -11.80
CA ILE A 2 25.73 2.64 -10.64
C ILE A 2 24.38 2.02 -10.29
N GLU A 3 24.31 0.70 -10.07
CA GLU A 3 23.10 0.04 -9.57
C GLU A 3 22.93 0.36 -8.09
N LEU A 4 21.81 0.98 -7.72
CA LEU A 4 21.51 1.35 -6.33
C LEU A 4 20.94 0.17 -5.52
N ALA A 5 20.07 -0.62 -6.15
CA ALA A 5 19.47 -1.82 -5.57
C ALA A 5 18.74 -2.63 -6.66
N ARG A 6 18.41 -3.88 -6.31
CA ARG A 6 17.55 -4.79 -7.06
C ARG A 6 16.73 -5.64 -6.12
N GLY A 7 15.52 -6.02 -6.53
CA GLY A 7 14.64 -6.88 -5.74
C GLY A 7 13.15 -6.68 -6.04
N SER A 8 12.29 -7.37 -5.32
CA SER A 8 10.84 -7.17 -5.41
C SER A 8 10.46 -5.85 -4.76
N LEU A 9 9.89 -4.93 -5.54
CA LEU A 9 9.45 -3.63 -5.05
C LEU A 9 8.21 -3.78 -4.16
N SER A 10 8.25 -3.21 -2.96
CA SER A 10 7.09 -3.07 -2.07
C SER A 10 6.75 -1.59 -1.84
N LYS A 11 5.65 -1.33 -1.12
CA LYS A 11 5.24 0.06 -0.79
C LYS A 11 6.42 0.81 -0.21
N MET A 12 6.67 2.01 -0.75
CA MET A 12 7.68 2.93 -0.25
C MET A 12 7.48 3.14 1.26
N GLU A 13 8.58 3.09 2.00
CA GLU A 13 8.56 3.42 3.41
C GLU A 13 8.61 4.93 3.60
N VAL A 14 7.83 5.39 4.56
CA VAL A 14 7.73 6.81 4.89
C VAL A 14 7.85 6.94 6.40
N SER A 15 8.76 7.79 6.86
CA SER A 15 8.89 8.16 8.27
C SER A 15 8.93 9.67 8.43
N LEU A 16 8.21 10.18 9.43
CA LEU A 16 8.24 11.59 9.77
C LEU A 16 9.43 11.85 10.70
N GLN A 17 10.50 12.43 10.16
CA GLN A 17 11.64 12.93 10.94
C GLN A 17 11.59 14.47 10.95
N ALA A 18 10.61 15.00 11.69
CA ALA A 18 10.24 16.41 11.66
C ALA A 18 11.48 17.34 11.75
N PRO A 19 11.58 18.36 10.88
CA PRO A 19 10.54 18.84 9.96
C PRO A 19 10.49 18.13 8.60
N VAL A 20 11.34 17.14 8.35
CA VAL A 20 11.50 16.51 7.03
C VAL A 20 10.94 15.08 7.02
N VAL A 21 10.18 14.76 5.97
CA VAL A 21 9.72 13.39 5.74
C VAL A 21 10.83 12.61 5.04
N GLN A 22 11.19 11.43 5.56
CA GLN A 22 12.15 10.53 4.92
C GLN A 22 11.42 9.43 4.16
N TYR A 23 11.83 9.23 2.92
CA TYR A 23 11.29 8.24 2.00
C TYR A 23 12.37 7.20 1.66
N SER A 24 12.00 5.92 1.67
CA SER A 24 12.90 4.83 1.28
C SER A 24 12.21 3.86 0.31
N PHE A 25 12.85 3.57 -0.83
CA PHE A 25 12.44 2.44 -1.65
C PHE A 25 12.73 1.14 -0.90
N ARG A 26 11.81 0.19 -0.95
CA ARG A 26 11.95 -1.14 -0.36
C ARG A 26 12.00 -2.19 -1.46
N LEU A 27 13.16 -2.81 -1.65
CA LEU A 27 13.40 -3.89 -2.60
C LEU A 27 13.86 -5.12 -1.83
N ASP A 28 12.99 -6.10 -1.65
CA ASP A 28 13.19 -7.22 -0.73
C ASP A 28 13.70 -6.72 0.65
N ASP A 29 14.89 -7.13 1.07
CA ASP A 29 15.52 -6.72 2.34
C ASP A 29 16.35 -5.43 2.24
N THR A 30 16.39 -4.79 1.06
CA THR A 30 17.16 -3.57 0.82
C THR A 30 16.28 -2.33 0.92
N GLN A 31 16.71 -1.37 1.73
CA GLN A 31 16.15 -0.02 1.77
C GLN A 31 17.09 0.98 1.09
N VAL A 32 16.57 1.75 0.13
CA VAL A 32 17.32 2.81 -0.55
C VAL A 32 16.71 4.17 -0.19
N PRO A 33 17.45 5.05 0.51
CA PRO A 33 16.99 6.41 0.79
C PRO A 33 16.69 7.18 -0.50
N VAL A 34 15.48 7.75 -0.61
CA VAL A 34 15.01 8.46 -1.79
C VAL A 34 15.32 9.95 -1.72
N ASN A 35 15.29 10.56 -0.54
CA ASN A 35 15.51 11.99 -0.36
C ASN A 35 16.80 12.50 -1.03
N PRO A 36 17.97 11.83 -0.88
CA PRO A 36 19.20 12.28 -1.55
C PRO A 36 19.17 12.16 -3.08
N LEU A 37 18.22 11.39 -3.63
CA LEU A 37 18.07 11.15 -5.07
C LEU A 37 17.20 12.21 -5.77
N ILE A 38 16.57 13.11 -5.01
CA ILE A 38 15.75 14.19 -5.57
C ILE A 38 16.62 15.09 -6.47
N GLY A 39 16.13 15.38 -7.68
CA GLY A 39 16.87 16.14 -8.69
C GLY A 39 17.88 15.30 -9.50
N GLN A 40 18.09 14.03 -9.15
CA GLN A 40 18.95 13.13 -9.92
C GLN A 40 18.15 12.37 -11.00
N ARG A 41 18.84 11.94 -12.07
CA ARG A 41 18.25 11.07 -13.09
C ARG A 41 18.35 9.61 -12.65
N LEU A 42 17.20 9.00 -12.36
CA LEU A 42 17.09 7.58 -12.06
C LEU A 42 16.67 6.78 -13.30
N ARG A 43 17.14 5.54 -13.40
CA ARG A 43 16.65 4.54 -14.35
C ARG A 43 16.06 3.39 -13.55
N LEU A 44 14.80 3.07 -13.84
CA LEU A 44 14.13 1.87 -13.32
C LEU A 44 14.15 0.80 -14.40
N GLU A 45 14.47 -0.43 -14.02
CA GLU A 45 14.52 -1.57 -14.93
C GLU A 45 13.67 -2.72 -14.40
N TYR A 46 12.72 -3.18 -15.22
CA TYR A 46 11.90 -4.33 -14.89
C TYR A 46 12.61 -5.62 -15.28
N LEU A 47 12.93 -6.46 -14.29
CA LEU A 47 13.72 -7.68 -14.47
C LEU A 47 12.90 -8.90 -14.93
N GLY A 48 11.65 -8.72 -15.36
CA GLY A 48 10.83 -9.80 -15.92
C GLY A 48 10.20 -10.75 -14.88
N ALA A 49 10.13 -10.35 -13.62
CA ALA A 49 9.52 -11.12 -12.55
C ALA A 49 8.54 -10.27 -11.73
N ILE A 50 7.34 -10.80 -11.55
CA ILE A 50 6.34 -10.31 -10.59
C ILE A 50 6.14 -11.42 -9.57
N HIS A 51 6.27 -11.09 -8.29
CA HIS A 51 6.01 -12.02 -7.19
C HIS A 51 4.75 -11.60 -6.46
N CYS A 52 3.93 -12.57 -6.07
CA CYS A 52 2.75 -12.30 -5.26
C CYS A 52 3.15 -11.81 -3.86
N SER A 53 2.66 -10.66 -3.42
CA SER A 53 2.94 -10.08 -2.10
C SER A 53 2.51 -10.96 -0.92
N HIS A 54 1.58 -11.90 -1.12
CA HIS A 54 1.14 -12.83 -0.10
C HIS A 54 1.93 -14.15 -0.10
N CYS A 55 2.01 -14.82 -1.26
CA CYS A 55 2.57 -16.17 -1.32
C CYS A 55 3.95 -16.27 -1.96
N GLY A 56 4.54 -15.15 -2.42
CA GLY A 56 5.84 -15.09 -3.08
C GLY A 56 5.91 -15.73 -4.47
N LYS A 57 4.88 -16.46 -4.91
CA LYS A 57 4.91 -17.16 -6.21
C LYS A 57 5.07 -16.17 -7.36
N ARG A 58 5.94 -16.53 -8.31
CA ARG A 58 6.09 -15.82 -9.58
C ARG A 58 4.78 -15.90 -10.37
N THR A 59 4.35 -14.77 -10.90
CA THR A 59 3.14 -14.64 -11.72
C THR A 59 3.45 -13.82 -12.97
N LYS A 60 2.65 -14.01 -14.02
CA LYS A 60 2.77 -13.23 -15.27
C LYS A 60 2.18 -11.82 -15.14
N THR A 61 1.27 -11.63 -14.18
CA THR A 61 0.56 -10.38 -13.94
C THR A 61 0.24 -10.22 -12.46
N SER A 62 -0.04 -8.98 -12.04
CA SER A 62 -0.40 -8.62 -10.67
C SER A 62 -1.86 -8.19 -10.61
N PHE A 63 -2.56 -8.60 -9.55
CA PHE A 63 -3.93 -8.21 -9.25
C PHE A 63 -3.99 -7.50 -7.88
N SER A 64 -5.00 -6.67 -7.65
CA SER A 64 -5.29 -6.05 -6.34
C SER A 64 -4.06 -5.52 -5.58
N GLN A 65 -3.17 -4.79 -6.26
CA GLN A 65 -1.93 -4.22 -5.68
C GLN A 65 -0.84 -5.23 -5.27
N GLY A 66 -0.69 -6.36 -5.97
CA GLY A 66 0.48 -7.24 -5.76
C GLY A 66 0.19 -8.74 -5.70
N TYR A 67 -1.04 -9.20 -5.93
CA TYR A 67 -1.44 -10.59 -5.72
C TYR A 67 -1.46 -11.40 -7.01
N CYS A 68 -1.19 -12.71 -6.91
CA CYS A 68 -1.50 -13.65 -7.98
C CYS A 68 -3.02 -13.95 -7.99
N TYR A 69 -3.53 -14.44 -9.12
CA TYR A 69 -4.96 -14.72 -9.29
C TYR A 69 -5.54 -15.61 -8.16
N PRO A 70 -4.92 -16.75 -7.76
CA PRO A 70 -5.44 -17.58 -6.67
C PRO A 70 -5.51 -16.87 -5.31
N CYS A 71 -4.56 -15.97 -5.02
CA CYS A 71 -4.58 -15.21 -3.77
C CYS A 71 -5.67 -14.13 -3.82
N MET A 72 -5.79 -13.42 -4.94
CA MET A 72 -6.82 -12.40 -5.14
C MET A 72 -8.24 -12.95 -5.01
N THR A 73 -8.49 -14.18 -5.47
CA THR A 73 -9.81 -14.82 -5.35
C THR A 73 -10.12 -15.36 -3.95
N LYS A 74 -9.10 -15.57 -3.10
CA LYS A 74 -9.26 -16.24 -1.81
C LYS A 74 -9.20 -15.28 -0.62
N LEU A 75 -8.34 -14.27 -0.68
CA LEU A 75 -8.05 -13.41 0.46
C LEU A 75 -9.09 -12.29 0.57
N ALA A 76 -9.55 -12.01 1.79
CA ALA A 76 -10.52 -10.94 2.07
C ALA A 76 -9.91 -9.54 1.86
N GLN A 77 -8.60 -9.38 2.05
CA GLN A 77 -7.89 -8.13 1.75
C GLN A 77 -7.88 -7.74 0.26
N CYS A 78 -8.37 -8.63 -0.62
CA CYS A 78 -8.56 -8.35 -2.04
C CYS A 78 -10.02 -8.07 -2.41
N ASP A 79 -10.94 -8.04 -1.44
CA ASP A 79 -12.36 -7.78 -1.68
C ASP A 79 -12.64 -6.34 -2.08
N VAL A 80 -13.75 -6.14 -2.79
CA VAL A 80 -14.18 -4.81 -3.27
C VAL A 80 -14.46 -3.86 -2.10
N CYS A 81 -14.92 -4.41 -0.97
CA CYS A 81 -15.22 -3.61 0.22
C CYS A 81 -14.00 -2.88 0.81
N ILE A 82 -12.78 -3.27 0.43
CA ILE A 82 -11.55 -2.59 0.87
C ILE A 82 -11.41 -1.20 0.22
N MET A 83 -11.87 -1.06 -1.02
CA MET A 83 -11.88 0.22 -1.73
C MET A 83 -13.22 0.96 -1.59
N ALA A 84 -14.28 0.23 -1.27
CA ALA A 84 -15.66 0.71 -1.18
C ALA A 84 -16.30 0.17 0.11
N PRO A 85 -16.00 0.76 1.29
CA PRO A 85 -16.47 0.27 2.59
C PRO A 85 -17.99 0.09 2.66
N GLU A 86 -18.76 0.88 1.91
CA GLU A 86 -20.22 0.78 1.81
C GLU A 86 -20.70 -0.54 1.16
N LYS A 87 -19.81 -1.27 0.47
CA LYS A 87 -20.06 -2.60 -0.09
C LYS A 87 -19.59 -3.72 0.82
N CYS A 88 -19.33 -3.43 2.09
CA CYS A 88 -19.01 -4.46 3.06
C CYS A 88 -20.13 -5.50 3.12
N HIS A 89 -19.73 -6.77 3.03
CA HIS A 89 -20.63 -7.93 3.00
C HIS A 89 -20.43 -8.82 4.24
N TYR A 90 -19.77 -8.28 5.26
CA TYR A 90 -19.50 -8.96 6.53
C TYR A 90 -20.81 -9.36 7.22
N ASP A 91 -21.74 -8.42 7.37
CA ASP A 91 -23.03 -8.65 8.03
C ASP A 91 -23.92 -9.67 7.28
N ALA A 92 -23.67 -9.85 5.99
CA ALA A 92 -24.33 -10.88 5.18
C ALA A 92 -23.73 -12.29 5.41
N GLY A 93 -22.69 -12.43 6.24
CA GLY A 93 -22.04 -13.70 6.54
C GLY A 93 -21.22 -14.28 5.38
N THR A 94 -20.90 -13.47 4.37
CA THR A 94 -20.21 -13.92 3.13
C THR A 94 -18.76 -13.48 3.04
N CYS A 95 -18.21 -12.88 4.09
CA CYS A 95 -16.80 -12.51 4.15
C CYS A 95 -15.93 -13.77 3.97
N ARG A 96 -14.91 -13.69 3.10
CA ARG A 96 -14.02 -14.83 2.80
C ARG A 96 -13.20 -15.25 4.03
N GLU A 97 -12.86 -14.28 4.88
CA GLU A 97 -12.10 -14.47 6.11
C GLU A 97 -12.78 -13.67 7.24
N PRO A 98 -13.81 -14.21 7.91
CA PRO A 98 -14.60 -13.46 8.89
C PRO A 98 -13.77 -12.88 10.05
N SER A 99 -12.84 -13.67 10.62
CA SER A 99 -11.97 -13.20 11.69
C SER A 99 -11.07 -12.01 11.27
N TRP A 100 -10.65 -11.99 10.00
CA TRP A 100 -9.93 -10.86 9.43
C TRP A 100 -10.86 -9.65 9.25
N GLY A 101 -12.10 -9.87 8.79
CA GLY A 101 -13.12 -8.85 8.63
C GLY A 101 -13.46 -8.13 9.94
N GLU A 102 -13.57 -8.84 11.06
CA GLU A 102 -13.81 -8.21 12.37
C GLU A 102 -12.70 -7.22 12.75
N GLN A 103 -11.45 -7.60 12.50
CA GLN A 103 -10.29 -6.76 12.84
C GLN A 103 -10.08 -5.62 11.84
N PHE A 104 -10.39 -5.86 10.57
CA PHE A 104 -10.04 -4.95 9.49
C PHE A 104 -11.20 -4.07 9.04
N CYS A 105 -12.42 -4.60 8.89
CA CYS A 105 -13.57 -3.81 8.43
C CYS A 105 -14.15 -2.95 9.56
N MET A 106 -14.21 -3.50 10.77
CA MET A 106 -14.86 -2.87 11.93
C MET A 106 -13.86 -2.11 12.80
N THR A 107 -13.07 -1.24 12.18
CA THR A 107 -12.09 -0.38 12.85
C THR A 107 -12.56 1.07 12.90
N ASP A 108 -12.05 1.81 13.87
CA ASP A 108 -12.26 3.25 13.95
C ASP A 108 -11.67 3.96 12.73
N HIS A 109 -12.44 4.92 12.21
CA HIS A 109 -12.05 5.79 11.13
C HIS A 109 -12.01 7.24 11.61
N VAL A 110 -11.02 7.97 11.13
CA VAL A 110 -10.86 9.41 11.35
C VAL A 110 -11.37 10.12 10.11
N VAL A 111 -12.38 10.98 10.31
CA VAL A 111 -12.86 11.93 9.31
C VAL A 111 -12.18 13.27 9.52
N TYR A 112 -11.64 13.84 8.46
CA TYR A 112 -10.89 15.10 8.55
C TYR A 112 -11.18 16.01 7.35
N LEU A 113 -11.00 17.32 7.56
CA LEU A 113 -10.99 18.29 6.46
C LEU A 113 -9.56 18.44 5.94
N ALA A 114 -9.39 18.29 4.64
CA ALA A 114 -8.13 18.50 3.95
C ALA A 114 -8.23 19.77 3.10
N ASN A 115 -7.25 20.66 3.23
CA ASN A 115 -7.10 21.83 2.37
C ASN A 115 -5.93 21.59 1.41
N SER A 116 -6.22 21.01 0.24
CA SER A 116 -5.22 20.70 -0.79
C SER A 116 -5.47 21.58 -2.02
N SER A 117 -5.86 21.00 -3.16
CA SER A 117 -6.36 21.73 -4.33
C SER A 117 -7.75 22.37 -4.13
N GLY A 118 -8.22 22.44 -2.89
CA GLY A 118 -9.59 22.74 -2.47
C GLY A 118 -9.93 22.04 -1.15
N ILE A 119 -11.05 22.43 -0.54
CA ILE A 119 -11.58 21.79 0.68
C ILE A 119 -12.16 20.42 0.32
N LYS A 120 -11.68 19.38 0.99
CA LYS A 120 -12.14 17.99 0.82
C LYS A 120 -12.41 17.37 2.18
N VAL A 121 -13.37 16.45 2.24
CA VAL A 121 -13.55 15.56 3.39
C VAL A 121 -12.76 14.29 3.10
N GLY A 122 -11.78 13.99 3.95
CA GLY A 122 -10.99 12.77 3.92
C GLY A 122 -11.44 11.78 4.98
N ILE A 123 -11.24 10.49 4.71
CA ILE A 123 -11.42 9.41 5.66
C ILE A 123 -10.16 8.54 5.66
N THR A 124 -9.71 8.14 6.85
CA THR A 124 -8.57 7.23 7.02
C THR A 124 -8.73 6.41 8.29
N ARG A 125 -7.96 5.35 8.43
CA ARG A 125 -7.85 4.59 9.69
C ARG A 125 -6.88 5.31 10.63
N ALA A 126 -7.12 5.20 11.94
CA ALA A 126 -6.24 5.77 12.95
C ALA A 126 -4.78 5.27 12.80
N THR A 127 -4.60 3.99 12.47
CA THR A 127 -3.28 3.37 12.25
C THR A 127 -2.51 3.91 11.04
N GLN A 128 -3.19 4.63 10.13
CA GLN A 128 -2.58 5.24 8.96
C GLN A 128 -2.20 6.71 9.19
N LEU A 129 -2.42 7.27 10.38
CA LEU A 129 -1.97 8.61 10.72
C LEU A 129 -0.56 8.55 11.33
N PRO A 130 0.41 9.38 10.90
CA PRO A 130 0.31 10.44 9.89
C PRO A 130 0.58 9.97 8.44
N THR A 131 0.98 8.72 8.22
CA THR A 131 1.42 8.17 6.92
C THR A 131 0.50 8.52 5.75
N ARG A 132 -0.83 8.52 5.95
CA ARG A 132 -1.83 8.85 4.92
C ARG A 132 -1.69 10.28 4.40
N TRP A 133 -1.27 11.22 5.24
CA TRP A 133 -1.02 12.60 4.84
C TRP A 133 0.30 12.70 4.08
N LEU A 134 1.33 12.01 4.57
CA LEU A 134 2.64 11.97 3.92
C LEU A 134 2.56 11.33 2.52
N ASP A 135 1.75 10.28 2.34
CA ASP A 135 1.53 9.61 1.06
C ASP A 135 0.80 10.48 0.02
N GLN A 136 0.03 11.49 0.46
CA GLN A 136 -0.81 12.31 -0.43
C GLN A 136 -0.19 13.67 -0.80
N GLY A 137 0.85 14.11 -0.09
CA GLY A 137 1.41 15.46 -0.22
C GLY A 137 0.65 16.47 0.62
#